data_AF-A0A4S0Q2I1-F1
#
_entry.id   AF-A0A4S0Q2I1-F1
#
_cell.length_a   1.000
_cell.length_b   1.000
_cell.length_c   1.000
_cell.angle_alpha   90.00
_cell.angle_beta   90.00
_cell.angle_gamma   90.00
#
_symmetry.space_group_name_H-M   'P 1'
#
loop_
_entity.id
_entity.type
_entity.pdbx_description
1 polymer ?
#
loop_
_entity_poly.entity_id
_entity_poly.type
_entity_poly.pdbx_seq_one_letter_code
_entity_poly.pdbx_strand_id
1 'polypeptide(L)'
;KEAMTGPAPAIKSITSDAVLAERSIRHIHSVRAVAIDRAERLVRLSDGSSLRYDKLLLATGSLPRKLPMPGLGERCVYLRTFNDALAIRAHLNPKNRVA
;
A
#
# COMPACT_ATOMS: atom_id res chain seq x y z
N LYS A 1 -20.45 -13.76 -2.96
CA LYS A 1 -19.84 -14.76 -2.04
C LYS A 1 -18.95 -15.74 -2.81
N GLU A 2 -19.44 -16.32 -3.91
CA GLU A 2 -18.66 -17.25 -4.77
C GLU A 2 -17.40 -16.65 -5.41
N ALA A 3 -17.42 -15.36 -5.78
CA ALA A 3 -16.24 -14.68 -6.32
C ALA A 3 -15.05 -14.59 -5.34
N MET A 4 -15.30 -14.70 -4.02
CA MET A 4 -14.27 -14.64 -2.97
C MET A 4 -13.76 -16.02 -2.56
N THR A 5 -14.39 -17.11 -3.02
CA THR A 5 -14.00 -18.50 -2.72
C THR A 5 -13.17 -19.15 -3.81
N GLY A 6 -12.91 -18.47 -4.94
CA GLY A 6 -12.03 -18.95 -6.01
C GLY A 6 -10.53 -18.93 -5.63
N PRO A 7 -9.61 -18.95 -6.59
CA PRO A 7 -8.20 -18.67 -6.34
C PRO A 7 -7.98 -17.18 -6.00
N ALA A 8 -6.93 -16.88 -5.23
CA ALA A 8 -6.57 -15.51 -4.89
C ALA A 8 -6.21 -14.72 -6.18
N PRO A 9 -6.72 -13.49 -6.37
CA PRO A 9 -6.33 -12.68 -7.51
C PRO A 9 -4.85 -12.34 -7.44
N ALA A 10 -4.25 -12.08 -8.60
CA ALA A 10 -2.96 -11.41 -8.68
C ALA A 10 -3.14 -9.89 -8.62
N ILE A 11 -2.11 -9.17 -8.16
CA ILE A 11 -2.08 -7.71 -8.27
C ILE A 11 -2.05 -7.35 -9.75
N LYS A 12 -2.98 -6.48 -10.17
CA LYS A 12 -2.99 -5.93 -11.52
C LYS A 12 -2.46 -4.49 -11.47
N SER A 13 -1.32 -4.26 -12.10
CA SER A 13 -0.78 -2.91 -12.23
C SER A 13 -1.61 -2.09 -13.24
N ILE A 14 -1.64 -0.78 -13.04
CA ILE A 14 -2.31 0.15 -13.98
C ILE A 14 -1.49 0.29 -15.27
N THR A 15 -0.17 0.17 -15.17
CA THR A 15 0.76 0.23 -16.30
C THR A 15 2.01 -0.62 -16.02
N SER A 16 2.90 -0.77 -16.99
CA SER A 16 4.16 -1.51 -16.87
C SER A 16 5.35 -0.57 -16.66
N ASP A 17 6.45 -1.10 -16.10
CA ASP A 17 7.68 -0.32 -15.93
C ASP A 17 8.28 0.11 -17.28
N ALA A 18 8.06 -0.67 -18.35
CA ALA A 18 8.46 -0.30 -19.71
C ALA A 18 7.76 0.99 -20.18
N VAL A 19 6.44 1.09 -19.99
CA VAL A 19 5.68 2.29 -20.37
C VAL A 19 6.08 3.51 -19.53
N LEU A 20 6.44 3.30 -18.26
CA LEU A 20 6.97 4.39 -17.42
C LEU A 20 8.35 4.85 -17.91
N ALA A 21 9.24 3.92 -18.25
CA ALA A 21 10.57 4.22 -18.77
C ALA A 21 10.52 4.96 -20.12
N GLU A 22 9.64 4.53 -21.05
CA GLU A 22 9.37 5.22 -22.32
C GLU A 22 8.95 6.69 -22.11
N ARG A 23 8.28 6.98 -20.99
CA ARG A 23 7.85 8.32 -20.59
C ARG A 23 8.88 9.07 -19.73
N SER A 24 10.10 8.55 -19.64
CA SER A 24 11.18 9.10 -18.79
C SER A 24 10.81 9.18 -17.30
N ILE A 25 9.97 8.26 -16.83
CA ILE A 25 9.58 8.16 -15.41
C ILE A 25 10.43 7.07 -14.76
N ARG A 26 11.32 7.46 -13.86
CA ARG A 26 12.01 6.52 -12.98
C ARG A 26 11.07 6.06 -11.87
N HIS A 27 10.58 4.83 -11.97
CA HIS A 27 9.77 4.20 -10.93
C HIS A 27 10.67 3.47 -9.93
N ILE A 28 10.60 3.85 -8.65
CA ILE A 28 11.33 3.20 -7.55
C ILE A 28 10.29 2.56 -6.65
N HIS A 29 10.19 1.23 -6.68
CA HIS A 29 9.26 0.45 -5.87
C HIS A 29 10.00 -0.26 -4.72
N SER A 30 9.24 -0.88 -3.81
CA SER A 30 9.77 -1.65 -2.65
C SER A 30 10.66 -0.87 -1.67
N VAL A 31 10.73 0.46 -1.81
CA VAL A 31 11.52 1.35 -0.94
C VAL A 31 10.61 2.46 -0.42
N ARG A 32 10.73 2.81 0.86
CA ARG A 32 9.94 3.88 1.48
C ARG A 32 10.75 5.17 1.56
N ALA A 33 10.11 6.30 1.27
CA ALA A 33 10.61 7.59 1.72
C ALA A 33 10.40 7.71 3.24
N VAL A 34 11.48 7.90 4.01
CA VAL A 34 11.44 7.90 5.48
C VAL A 34 11.65 9.29 6.08
N ALA A 35 12.30 10.20 5.37
CA ALA A 35 12.46 11.59 5.79
C ALA A 35 12.64 12.52 4.59
N ILE A 36 12.29 13.79 4.79
CA ILE A 36 12.50 14.86 3.82
C ILE A 36 13.43 15.89 4.48
N ASP A 37 14.62 16.05 3.91
CA ASP A 37 15.54 17.14 4.26
C ASP A 37 15.27 18.32 3.31
N ARG A 38 14.57 19.32 3.83
CA ARG A 38 14.15 20.49 3.03
C ARG A 38 15.28 21.47 2.78
N ALA A 39 16.31 21.49 3.64
CA ALA A 39 17.46 22.38 3.49
C ALA A 39 18.33 21.90 2.32
N GLU A 40 18.66 20.60 2.33
CA GLU A 40 19.48 19.97 1.29
C GLU A 40 18.67 19.54 0.05
N ARG A 41 17.34 19.65 0.13
CA ARG A 41 16.37 19.18 -0.87
C ARG A 41 16.58 17.70 -1.22
N LEU A 42 16.60 16.87 -0.18
CA LEU A 42 16.77 15.42 -0.27
C LEU A 42 15.57 14.66 0.31
N VAL A 43 15.23 13.53 -0.30
CA VAL A 43 14.39 12.50 0.32
C VAL A 43 15.30 11.35 0.74
N ARG A 44 15.26 10.99 2.03
CA ARG A 44 15.96 9.82 2.56
C ARG A 44 15.09 8.59 2.38
N LEU A 45 15.69 7.51 1.92
CA LEU A 45 15.01 6.26 1.61
C LEU A 45 15.32 5.18 2.66
N SER A 46 14.43 4.19 2.79
CA SER A 46 14.54 3.13 3.80
C SER A 46 15.69 2.16 3.56
N ASP A 47 16.27 2.15 2.37
CA ASP A 47 17.46 1.39 2.01
C ASP A 47 18.77 2.14 2.33
N GLY A 48 18.70 3.31 2.97
CA GLY A 48 19.83 4.16 3.32
C GLY A 48 20.26 5.13 2.21
N SER A 49 19.72 5.00 0.99
CA SER A 49 20.01 5.91 -0.12
C SER A 49 19.26 7.24 0.03
N SER A 50 19.56 8.20 -0.85
CA SER A 50 18.91 9.52 -0.87
C SER A 50 18.71 10.04 -2.29
N LEU A 51 17.63 10.80 -2.50
CA LEU A 51 17.27 11.38 -3.78
C LEU A 51 17.18 12.90 -3.67
N ARG A 52 17.91 13.63 -4.54
CA ARG A 52 17.76 15.09 -4.68
C ARG A 52 16.49 15.44 -5.46
N TYR A 53 15.89 16.57 -5.13
CA TYR A 53 14.74 17.10 -5.84
C TYR A 53 14.82 18.63 -6.00
N ASP A 54 14.23 19.15 -7.08
CA ASP A 54 13.95 20.58 -7.23
C ASP A 54 12.55 20.93 -6.73
N LYS A 55 11.60 20.02 -6.98
CA LYS A 55 10.21 20.09 -6.52
C LYS A 55 9.80 18.73 -5.96
N LEU A 56 9.00 18.75 -4.90
CA LEU A 56 8.51 17.55 -4.23
C LEU A 56 6.98 17.57 -4.15
N LEU A 57 6.35 16.56 -4.75
CA LEU A 57 4.92 16.29 -4.63
C LEU A 57 4.70 15.16 -3.62
N LEU A 58 3.91 15.41 -2.58
CA LEU A 58 3.54 14.38 -1.62
C LEU A 58 2.27 13.67 -2.09
N ALA A 59 2.43 12.41 -2.48
CA ALA A 59 1.35 11.53 -2.93
C ALA A 59 1.25 10.27 -2.04
N THR A 60 1.50 10.39 -0.74
CA THR A 60 1.59 9.27 0.22
C THR A 60 0.24 8.65 0.59
N GLY A 61 -0.87 9.21 0.09
CA GLY A 61 -2.22 8.72 0.39
C GLY A 61 -2.58 8.87 1.88
N SER A 62 -3.31 7.89 2.41
CA SER A 62 -3.84 7.91 3.79
C SER A 62 -3.85 6.52 4.41
N LEU A 63 -3.99 6.48 5.73
CA LEU A 63 -4.15 5.24 6.50
C LEU A 63 -5.60 5.12 7.02
N PRO A 64 -6.15 3.90 7.14
CA PRO A 64 -7.47 3.70 7.73
C PRO A 64 -7.44 4.10 9.21
N ARG A 65 -8.43 4.87 9.65
CA ARG A 65 -8.58 5.28 11.04
C ARG A 65 -8.83 4.04 11.90
N LYS A 66 -8.04 3.86 12.97
CA LYS A 66 -8.24 2.78 13.94
C LYS A 66 -9.38 3.15 14.88
N LEU A 67 -10.26 2.19 15.17
CA LEU A 67 -11.35 2.36 16.12
C LEU A 67 -10.80 2.21 17.55
N PRO A 68 -10.94 3.21 18.43
CA PRO A 68 -10.40 3.17 19.80
C PRO A 68 -11.32 2.39 20.74
N MET A 69 -11.70 1.17 20.35
CA MET A 69 -12.61 0.32 21.13
C MET A 69 -11.85 -0.88 21.71
N PRO A 70 -11.93 -1.10 23.05
CA PRO A 70 -11.38 -2.28 23.68
C PRO A 70 -12.04 -3.56 23.13
N GLY A 71 -11.28 -4.64 23.01
CA GLY A 71 -11.83 -5.96 22.67
C GLY A 71 -12.12 -6.21 21.18
N LEU A 72 -11.73 -5.30 20.27
CA LEU A 72 -11.88 -5.51 18.82
C LEU A 72 -11.10 -6.73 18.29
N GLY A 73 -9.98 -7.07 18.94
CA GLY A 73 -9.19 -8.27 18.67
C GLY A 73 -8.76 -8.43 17.21
N GLU A 74 -8.36 -9.64 16.84
CA GLU A 74 -7.92 -9.99 15.47
C GLU A 74 -9.08 -10.06 14.46
N ARG A 75 -10.33 -10.02 14.94
CA ARG A 75 -11.52 -10.06 14.09
C ARG A 75 -11.90 -8.70 13.50
N CYS A 76 -11.35 -7.61 14.04
CA CYS A 76 -11.48 -6.27 13.45
C CYS A 76 -10.31 -6.00 12.50
N VAL A 77 -10.61 -6.05 11.21
CA VAL A 77 -9.65 -5.86 10.13
C VAL A 77 -9.97 -4.59 9.34
N TYR A 78 -8.96 -3.98 8.75
CA TYR A 78 -9.08 -2.74 7.97
C TYR A 78 -8.76 -3.04 6.51
N LEU A 79 -9.38 -2.31 5.57
CA LEU A 79 -9.15 -2.47 4.14
C LEU A 79 -8.53 -1.20 3.53
N ARG A 80 -7.25 -1.26 3.17
CA ARG A 80 -6.56 -0.20 2.43
C ARG A 80 -5.67 -0.74 1.31
N THR A 81 -4.96 -1.83 1.58
CA THR A 81 -3.99 -2.44 0.66
C THR A 81 -4.55 -3.70 0.03
N PHE A 82 -3.90 -4.18 -1.02
CA PHE A 82 -4.22 -5.49 -1.59
C PHE A 82 -4.01 -6.63 -0.58
N ASN A 83 -2.95 -6.53 0.24
CA ASN A 83 -2.67 -7.52 1.29
C ASN A 83 -3.77 -7.52 2.36
N ASP A 84 -4.35 -6.36 2.68
CA ASP A 84 -5.49 -6.28 3.58
C ASP A 84 -6.70 -7.04 3.00
N ALA A 85 -6.96 -6.91 1.70
CA ALA A 85 -8.03 -7.65 1.02
C ALA A 85 -7.80 -9.16 1.05
N LEU A 86 -6.55 -9.62 0.88
CA LEU A 86 -6.18 -11.03 1.01
C LEU A 86 -6.37 -11.54 2.45
N ALA A 87 -5.98 -10.74 3.45
CA ALA A 87 -6.18 -11.08 4.85
C ALA A 87 -7.68 -11.21 5.18
N ILE A 88 -8.51 -10.25 4.74
CA ILE A 88 -9.97 -10.32 4.88
C ILE A 88 -10.51 -11.57 4.22
N ARG A 89 -10.08 -11.87 2.98
CA ARG A 89 -10.50 -13.06 2.24
C ARG A 89 -10.24 -14.36 3.01
N ALA A 90 -9.11 -14.48 3.71
CA ALA A 90 -8.79 -15.66 4.51
C ALA A 90 -9.83 -15.91 5.64
N HIS A 91 -10.53 -14.87 6.09
CA HIS A 91 -11.62 -14.98 7.07
C HIS A 91 -13.00 -15.23 6.44
N LEU A 92 -13.15 -15.13 5.12
CA LEU A 92 -14.43 -15.33 4.43
C LEU A 92 -14.69 -16.82 4.17
N ASN A 93 -15.38 -17.47 5.10
CA ASN A 93 -15.96 -18.79 4.87
C ASN A 93 -17.49 -18.75 5.07
N PRO A 94 -18.24 -19.76 4.57
CA PRO A 94 -19.70 -19.72 4.65
C PRO A 94 -20.30 -19.60 6.05
N LYS A 95 -19.57 -20.02 7.10
CA LYS A 95 -19.99 -20.03 8.50
C LYS A 95 -19.70 -18.70 9.21
N ASN A 96 -18.82 -17.86 8.66
CA ASN A 96 -18.49 -16.56 9.23
C ASN A 96 -19.49 -15.49 8.76
N ARG A 97 -19.94 -14.65 9.69
CA ARG A 97 -20.71 -13.43 9.41
C ARG A 97 -19.76 -12.24 9.42
N VAL A 98 -19.82 -11.43 8.38
CA VAL A 98 -19.18 -10.11 8.33
C VAL A 98 -20.23 -9.09 8.72
N ALA A 99 -19.91 -8.24 9.68
CA ALA A 99 -20.77 -7.17 10.18
C ALA A 99 -20.20 -5.81 9.76
#